data_AF-A0A954J5B1-F1
#
_entry.id   AF-A0A954J5B1-F1
#
_cell.length_a   1.000
_cell.length_b   1.000
_cell.length_c   1.000
_cell.angle_alpha   90.00
_cell.angle_beta   90.00
_cell.angle_gamma   90.00
#
_symmetry.space_group_name_H-M   'P 1'
#
loop_
_entity.id
_entity.type
_entity.pdbx_description
1 polymer ?
#
loop_
_entity_poly.entity_id
_entity_poly.type
_entity_poly.pdbx_seq_one_letter_code
_entity_poly.pdbx_strand_id
1 'polypeptide(L)'
;MRNLLALLAALTASSVAHADTFVVSAAGSTFSPGSITIQVGDTVQWTYDPAAYHTVTEGSNGSQTGNEAFDSPLYSGNPTFSVTFDEAFLAAYPRPDNRYDYFCVPHFPAGMVGQIYVDVPAPELFCAGDGFDGTDCPCGNNTAFLDGEGCRNSTGVGAKLNALGTLSFAADDLVLRVSQGRPYQPAVFVQGATTISLPFKDGKLCAGSPTERLEVGFLTSHGTLMTTQSIVTNGNVPGPGATRYYQAWYRDPVVSVCGTGSNFTSGLIIEWY
;
A
#
# COMPACT_ATOMS: atom_id res chain seq x y z
N MET A 1 18.15 -32.08 -35.16
CA MET A 1 17.63 -32.28 -33.80
C MET A 1 16.96 -30.98 -33.37
N ARG A 2 15.66 -31.05 -33.06
CA ARG A 2 14.77 -29.93 -32.71
C ARG A 2 15.06 -29.46 -31.29
N ASN A 3 15.47 -28.21 -31.09
CA ASN A 3 15.36 -27.55 -29.79
C ASN A 3 14.37 -26.39 -29.92
N LEU A 4 13.12 -26.70 -29.59
CA LEU A 4 12.06 -25.72 -29.36
C LEU A 4 12.44 -24.92 -28.10
N LEU A 5 12.74 -23.62 -28.24
CA LEU A 5 12.67 -22.71 -27.10
C LEU A 5 11.21 -22.33 -26.91
N ALA A 6 10.60 -22.84 -25.84
CA ALA A 6 9.33 -22.32 -25.35
C ALA A 6 9.61 -20.97 -24.68
N LEU A 7 9.23 -19.88 -25.33
CA LEU A 7 9.08 -18.57 -24.68
C LEU A 7 7.91 -18.71 -23.69
N LEU A 8 8.20 -18.86 -22.40
CA LEU A 8 7.20 -18.61 -21.37
C LEU A 8 7.07 -17.09 -21.26
N ALA A 9 6.09 -16.51 -21.96
CA ALA A 9 5.67 -15.15 -21.67
C ALA A 9 5.06 -15.16 -20.26
N ALA A 10 5.73 -14.54 -19.30
CA ALA A 10 5.13 -14.23 -18.02
C ALA A 10 3.96 -13.26 -18.32
N LEU A 11 2.73 -13.77 -18.23
CA LEU A 11 1.56 -12.93 -18.12
C LEU A 11 1.69 -12.20 -16.77
N THR A 12 2.23 -10.98 -16.77
CA THR A 12 1.88 -10.02 -15.72
C THR A 12 0.41 -9.71 -15.95
N ALA A 13 -0.47 -10.44 -15.27
CA ALA A 13 -1.83 -9.96 -15.07
C ALA A 13 -1.69 -8.69 -14.23
N SER A 14 -1.49 -7.55 -14.90
CA SER A 14 -1.95 -6.29 -14.35
C SER A 14 -3.44 -6.48 -14.19
N SER A 15 -3.89 -6.81 -12.97
CA SER A 15 -5.26 -6.62 -12.60
C SER A 15 -5.50 -5.13 -12.78
N VAL A 16 -6.07 -4.76 -13.92
CA VAL A 16 -6.88 -3.55 -13.96
C VAL A 16 -7.92 -3.82 -12.89
N ALA A 17 -7.77 -3.20 -11.72
CA ALA A 17 -8.71 -3.32 -10.63
C ALA A 17 -10.05 -2.85 -11.18
N HIS A 18 -10.89 -3.81 -11.58
CA HIS A 18 -12.26 -3.50 -11.91
C HIS A 18 -12.95 -3.44 -10.56
N ALA A 19 -13.40 -2.25 -10.16
CA ALA A 19 -14.22 -2.08 -8.97
C ALA A 19 -15.42 -3.03 -9.06
N ASP A 20 -15.53 -3.94 -8.10
CA ASP A 20 -16.64 -4.87 -8.00
C ASP A 20 -17.80 -4.22 -7.21
N THR A 21 -19.01 -4.66 -7.49
CA THR A 21 -20.20 -4.24 -6.72
C THR A 21 -20.67 -5.38 -5.83
N PHE A 22 -20.61 -5.16 -4.52
CA PHE A 22 -21.08 -6.09 -3.50
C PHE A 22 -22.50 -5.73 -3.09
N VAL A 23 -23.45 -6.65 -3.30
CA VAL A 23 -24.86 -6.42 -2.95
C VAL A 23 -25.15 -6.92 -1.53
N VAL A 24 -25.69 -6.04 -0.69
CA VAL A 24 -26.18 -6.37 0.67
C VAL A 24 -27.69 -6.16 0.73
N SER A 25 -28.45 -7.20 1.05
CA SER A 25 -29.90 -7.08 1.22
C SER A 25 -30.23 -6.59 2.63
N ALA A 26 -31.06 -5.54 2.74
CA ALA A 26 -31.70 -5.10 3.96
C ALA A 26 -33.15 -5.58 3.94
N ALA A 27 -33.44 -6.62 4.73
CA ALA A 27 -34.78 -7.22 4.81
C ALA A 27 -35.10 -7.60 6.25
N GLY A 28 -36.37 -7.45 6.64
CA GLY A 28 -36.81 -7.67 8.02
C GLY A 28 -36.06 -6.78 9.01
N SER A 29 -35.20 -7.37 9.84
CA SER A 29 -34.32 -6.63 10.76
C SER A 29 -32.86 -7.03 10.60
N THR A 30 -32.46 -7.40 9.36
CA THR A 30 -31.12 -7.93 9.07
C THR A 30 -30.52 -7.32 7.82
N PHE A 31 -29.20 -7.19 7.83
CA PHE A 31 -28.40 -7.05 6.61
C PHE A 31 -27.83 -8.43 6.22
N SER A 32 -27.92 -8.79 4.95
CA SER A 32 -27.45 -10.08 4.43
C SER A 32 -26.69 -9.91 3.11
N PRO A 33 -25.39 -10.26 3.06
CA PRO A 33 -24.56 -10.68 4.20
C PRO A 33 -24.42 -9.58 5.26
N GLY A 34 -24.33 -9.97 6.54
CA GLY A 34 -24.17 -9.02 7.65
C GLY A 34 -22.73 -8.53 7.86
N SER A 35 -21.76 -9.18 7.21
CA SER A 35 -20.36 -8.75 7.18
C SER A 35 -19.78 -9.07 5.81
N ILE A 36 -19.04 -8.13 5.24
CA ILE A 36 -18.32 -8.32 3.97
C ILE A 36 -16.90 -7.78 4.08
N THR A 37 -16.01 -8.38 3.30
CA THR A 37 -14.67 -7.86 3.03
C THR A 37 -14.62 -7.51 1.56
N ILE A 38 -14.18 -6.30 1.25
CA ILE A 38 -14.06 -5.74 -0.09
C ILE A 38 -12.65 -5.19 -0.29
N GLN A 39 -12.25 -4.92 -1.53
CA GLN A 39 -10.99 -4.22 -1.82
C GLN A 39 -11.26 -2.72 -1.95
N VAL A 40 -10.22 -1.90 -1.74
CA VAL A 40 -10.28 -0.47 -2.10
C VAL A 40 -10.69 -0.31 -3.57
N GLY A 41 -11.59 0.65 -3.81
CA GLY A 41 -12.22 0.90 -5.11
C GLY A 41 -13.58 0.21 -5.30
N ASP A 42 -13.90 -0.83 -4.52
CA ASP A 42 -15.18 -1.54 -4.64
C ASP A 42 -16.38 -0.70 -4.19
N THR A 43 -17.56 -1.05 -4.68
CA THR A 43 -18.84 -0.42 -4.30
C THR A 43 -19.70 -1.39 -3.51
N VAL A 44 -20.20 -0.96 -2.35
CA VAL A 44 -21.25 -1.69 -1.64
C VAL A 44 -22.60 -1.10 -2.02
N GLN A 45 -23.48 -1.94 -2.54
CA GLN A 45 -24.86 -1.59 -2.86
C GLN A 45 -25.81 -2.31 -1.91
N TRP A 46 -26.47 -1.55 -1.04
CA TRP A 46 -27.56 -2.08 -0.25
C TRP A 46 -28.84 -2.11 -1.08
N THR A 47 -29.58 -3.20 -1.02
CA THR A 47 -30.91 -3.35 -1.63
C THR A 47 -31.97 -3.48 -0.53
N TYR A 48 -33.03 -2.68 -0.58
CA TYR A 48 -34.04 -2.63 0.49
C TYR A 48 -35.26 -3.49 0.14
N ASP A 49 -35.76 -4.24 1.11
CA ASP A 49 -37.05 -4.92 1.02
C ASP A 49 -38.17 -3.88 0.85
N PRO A 50 -38.96 -3.92 -0.24
CA PRO A 50 -40.02 -2.95 -0.49
C PRO A 50 -41.17 -3.02 0.55
N ALA A 51 -41.25 -4.09 1.35
CA ALA A 51 -42.24 -4.23 2.41
C ALA A 51 -41.86 -3.52 3.72
N ALA A 52 -40.64 -2.97 3.83
CA ALA A 52 -40.14 -2.32 5.04
C ALA A 52 -39.40 -1.00 4.73
N TYR A 53 -39.14 -0.21 5.77
CA TYR A 53 -38.33 1.01 5.68
C TYR A 53 -36.96 0.74 6.31
N HIS A 54 -35.90 1.02 5.56
CA HIS A 54 -34.54 0.82 6.02
C HIS A 54 -33.70 2.09 5.88
N THR A 55 -32.68 2.19 6.73
CA THR A 55 -31.52 3.04 6.50
C THR A 55 -30.25 2.20 6.52
N VAL A 56 -29.18 2.79 5.99
CA VAL A 56 -27.80 2.35 6.14
C VAL A 56 -27.06 3.57 6.67
N THR A 57 -26.71 3.53 7.94
CA THR A 57 -26.06 4.63 8.65
C THR A 57 -24.80 4.09 9.28
N GLU A 58 -23.64 4.67 8.94
CA GLU A 58 -22.36 4.28 9.54
C GLU A 58 -22.37 4.57 11.05
N GLY A 59 -21.67 3.74 11.82
CA GLY A 59 -21.60 3.81 13.27
C GLY A 59 -22.05 2.53 13.98
N SER A 60 -21.91 2.51 15.30
CA SER A 60 -22.13 1.33 16.14
C SER A 60 -23.05 1.56 17.33
N ASN A 61 -23.46 2.80 17.57
CA ASN A 61 -24.20 3.22 18.77
C ASN A 61 -25.71 3.41 18.53
N GLY A 62 -26.19 3.20 17.30
CA GLY A 62 -27.61 3.36 16.96
C GLY A 62 -28.08 4.82 16.85
N SER A 63 -27.17 5.79 16.86
CA SER A 63 -27.49 7.21 16.80
C SER A 63 -26.62 7.91 15.78
N GLN A 64 -27.22 8.83 15.02
CA GLN A 64 -26.47 9.76 14.20
C GLN A 64 -25.76 10.79 15.11
N THR A 65 -24.51 11.10 14.78
CA THR A 65 -23.57 11.93 15.51
C THR A 65 -23.01 13.06 14.65
N GLY A 66 -23.21 13.00 13.33
CA GLY A 66 -22.68 13.94 12.36
C GLY A 66 -21.26 13.61 11.87
N ASN A 67 -20.69 12.48 12.31
CA ASN A 67 -19.38 11.97 11.89
C ASN A 67 -19.51 10.72 10.99
N GLU A 68 -20.73 10.38 10.57
CA GLU A 68 -20.98 9.19 9.77
C GLU A 68 -20.27 9.30 8.42
N ALA A 69 -19.55 8.25 8.02
CA ALA A 69 -18.95 8.18 6.68
C ALA A 69 -20.02 8.11 5.57
N PHE A 70 -21.18 7.54 5.91
CA PHE A 70 -22.36 7.48 5.03
C PHE A 70 -23.64 7.38 5.86
N ASP A 71 -24.70 7.98 5.34
CA ASP A 71 -26.04 7.91 5.91
C ASP A 71 -27.09 7.96 4.80
N SER A 72 -27.90 6.91 4.69
CA SER A 72 -28.98 6.85 3.72
C SER A 72 -30.29 7.37 4.32
N PRO A 73 -31.11 8.12 3.58
CA PRO A 73 -32.46 8.47 4.02
C PRO A 73 -33.32 7.24 4.35
N LEU A 74 -34.26 7.39 5.29
CA LEU A 74 -35.27 6.36 5.55
C LEU A 74 -36.22 6.26 4.35
N TYR A 75 -36.12 5.15 3.61
CA TYR A 75 -36.79 5.04 2.32
C TYR A 75 -37.33 3.62 2.09
N SER A 76 -38.50 3.50 1.44
CA SER A 76 -39.09 2.22 0.98
C SER A 76 -39.39 2.20 -0.53
N GLY A 77 -39.31 3.35 -1.21
CA GLY A 77 -39.75 3.49 -2.61
C GLY A 77 -38.65 3.53 -3.68
N ASN A 78 -37.37 3.42 -3.29
CA ASN A 78 -36.19 3.49 -4.15
C ASN A 78 -35.21 2.41 -3.64
N PRO A 79 -34.97 1.36 -4.42
CA PRO A 79 -34.61 0.04 -3.88
C PRO A 79 -33.14 -0.09 -3.52
N THR A 80 -32.31 0.93 -3.69
CA THR A 80 -30.85 0.81 -3.49
C THR A 80 -30.18 2.06 -2.93
N PHE A 81 -29.20 1.84 -2.05
CA PHE A 81 -28.19 2.82 -1.62
C PHE A 81 -26.80 2.28 -1.97
N SER A 82 -25.86 3.13 -2.37
CA SER A 82 -24.52 2.65 -2.76
C SER A 82 -23.43 3.59 -2.28
N VAL A 83 -22.32 3.01 -1.82
CA VAL A 83 -21.12 3.72 -1.39
C VAL A 83 -19.91 3.03 -2.04
N THR A 84 -19.07 3.81 -2.70
CA THR A 84 -17.79 3.36 -3.25
C THR A 84 -16.69 3.64 -2.23
N PHE A 85 -15.90 2.62 -1.90
CA PHE A 85 -14.82 2.67 -0.92
C PHE A 85 -13.48 2.84 -1.64
N ASP A 86 -13.36 3.92 -2.41
CA ASP A 86 -12.11 4.28 -3.09
C ASP A 86 -11.10 4.95 -2.13
N GLU A 87 -9.92 5.25 -2.63
CA GLU A 87 -8.84 5.90 -1.88
C GLU A 87 -9.29 7.28 -1.35
N ALA A 88 -10.07 8.03 -2.12
CA ALA A 88 -10.57 9.32 -1.66
C ALA A 88 -11.53 9.16 -0.47
N PHE A 89 -12.39 8.13 -0.50
CA PHE A 89 -13.32 7.81 0.58
C PHE A 89 -12.57 7.39 1.85
N LEU A 90 -11.59 6.48 1.75
CA LEU A 90 -10.82 6.02 2.91
C LEU A 90 -10.01 7.17 3.54
N ALA A 91 -9.39 8.04 2.74
CA ALA A 91 -8.70 9.21 3.24
C ALA A 91 -9.63 10.25 3.87
N ALA A 92 -10.84 10.44 3.34
CA ALA A 92 -11.80 11.39 3.89
C ALA A 92 -12.44 10.89 5.19
N TYR A 93 -12.65 9.56 5.31
CA TYR A 93 -13.34 8.94 6.42
C TYR A 93 -12.54 7.77 7.01
N PRO A 94 -11.33 8.01 7.54
CA PRO A 94 -10.50 6.93 8.07
C PRO A 94 -11.19 6.28 9.27
N ARG A 95 -11.11 4.96 9.33
CA ARG A 95 -11.54 4.14 10.47
C ARG A 95 -10.42 3.19 10.86
N PRO A 96 -10.24 2.90 12.16
CA PRO A 96 -9.31 1.86 12.59
C PRO A 96 -9.55 0.56 11.83
N ASP A 97 -8.47 -0.08 11.39
CA ASP A 97 -8.48 -1.34 10.64
C ASP A 97 -9.30 -1.30 9.34
N ASN A 98 -9.57 -0.10 8.78
CA ASN A 98 -10.45 0.11 7.62
C ASN A 98 -11.82 -0.59 7.78
N ARG A 99 -12.34 -0.57 9.02
CA ARG A 99 -13.58 -1.23 9.40
C ARG A 99 -14.71 -0.21 9.57
N TYR A 100 -15.78 -0.38 8.79
CA TYR A 100 -16.98 0.45 8.82
C TYR A 100 -18.15 -0.37 9.37
N ASP A 101 -18.48 -0.13 10.64
CA ASP A 101 -19.72 -0.62 11.23
C ASP A 101 -20.89 0.23 10.75
N TYR A 102 -22.06 -0.37 10.57
CA TYR A 102 -23.25 0.37 10.21
C TYR A 102 -24.51 -0.27 10.78
N PHE A 103 -25.60 0.49 10.81
CA PHE A 103 -26.88 0.06 11.35
C PHE A 103 -28.05 0.64 10.56
N CYS A 104 -29.22 0.03 10.77
CA CYS A 104 -30.49 0.62 10.36
C CYS A 104 -31.10 1.35 11.55
N VAL A 105 -31.31 2.66 11.45
CA VAL A 105 -31.79 3.53 12.54
C VAL A 105 -33.06 3.00 13.22
N PRO A 106 -34.18 2.73 12.51
CA PRO A 106 -35.40 2.24 13.16
C PRO A 106 -35.29 0.80 13.69
N HIS A 107 -34.34 0.00 13.19
CA HIS A 107 -34.20 -1.42 13.51
C HIS A 107 -32.96 -1.75 14.35
N PHE A 108 -32.21 -0.74 14.79
CA PHE A 108 -31.06 -0.91 15.67
C PHE A 108 -31.44 -1.60 16.99
N PRO A 109 -32.58 -1.28 17.66
CA PRO A 109 -33.01 -2.01 18.86
C PRO A 109 -33.30 -3.50 18.62
N ALA A 110 -33.59 -3.88 17.38
CA ALA A 110 -33.77 -5.27 16.96
C ALA A 110 -32.44 -5.95 16.55
N GLY A 111 -31.32 -5.23 16.62
CA GLY A 111 -29.98 -5.74 16.28
C GLY A 111 -29.61 -5.64 14.80
N MET A 112 -30.29 -4.79 14.02
CA MET A 112 -29.99 -4.64 12.58
C MET A 112 -28.70 -3.84 12.36
N VAL A 113 -27.58 -4.56 12.35
CA VAL A 113 -26.21 -4.04 12.18
C VAL A 113 -25.48 -4.80 11.08
N GLY A 114 -24.48 -4.17 10.48
CA GLY A 114 -23.57 -4.81 9.54
C GLY A 114 -22.15 -4.26 9.62
N GLN A 115 -21.23 -4.94 8.95
CA GLN A 115 -19.80 -4.62 8.95
C GLN A 115 -19.21 -4.68 7.55
N ILE A 116 -18.33 -3.74 7.23
CA ILE A 116 -17.51 -3.74 6.02
C ILE A 116 -16.05 -3.64 6.45
N TYR A 117 -15.22 -4.55 5.96
CA TYR A 117 -13.76 -4.47 6.04
C TYR A 117 -13.23 -4.11 4.64
N VAL A 118 -12.43 -3.06 4.54
CA VAL A 118 -11.81 -2.66 3.27
C VAL A 118 -10.34 -3.07 3.28
N ASP A 119 -10.03 -4.10 2.50
CA ASP A 119 -8.65 -4.51 2.25
C ASP A 119 -7.96 -3.46 1.37
N VAL A 120 -6.75 -3.10 1.77
CA VAL A 120 -5.90 -2.14 1.04
C VAL A 120 -4.65 -2.85 0.54
N PRO A 121 -4.09 -2.43 -0.62
CA PRO A 121 -2.86 -3.01 -1.14
C PRO A 121 -1.73 -2.93 -0.11
N ALA A 122 -1.06 -4.06 0.12
CA ALA A 122 0.17 -4.06 0.91
C ALA A 122 1.34 -3.44 0.10
N PRO A 123 2.38 -2.91 0.76
CA PRO A 123 3.59 -2.48 0.06
C PRO A 123 4.20 -3.62 -0.74
N GLU A 124 4.42 -3.42 -2.04
CA GLU A 124 4.99 -4.43 -2.93
C GLU A 124 6.51 -4.28 -2.99
N LEU A 125 7.23 -5.37 -2.72
CA LEU A 125 8.67 -5.43 -2.91
C LEU A 125 9.00 -5.32 -4.41
N PHE A 126 9.90 -4.40 -4.76
CA PHE A 126 10.48 -4.33 -6.11
C PHE A 126 11.98 -4.04 -6.05
N CYS A 127 12.66 -4.05 -7.20
CA CYS A 127 14.09 -3.71 -7.30
C CYS A 127 14.99 -4.59 -6.39
N ALA A 128 14.66 -5.87 -6.25
CA ALA A 128 15.54 -6.80 -5.56
C ALA A 128 16.86 -6.96 -6.34
N GLY A 129 17.91 -7.26 -5.60
CA GLY A 129 19.26 -7.50 -6.12
C GLY A 129 19.48 -8.93 -6.61
N ASP A 130 18.43 -9.65 -6.96
CA ASP A 130 18.48 -11.08 -7.32
C ASP A 130 18.43 -11.34 -8.84
N GLY A 131 18.32 -10.29 -9.65
CA GLY A 131 18.25 -10.37 -11.10
C GLY A 131 16.90 -10.85 -11.66
N PHE A 132 15.89 -11.10 -10.81
CA PHE A 132 14.60 -11.61 -11.26
C PHE A 132 13.82 -10.63 -12.13
N ASP A 133 13.98 -9.33 -11.87
CA ASP A 133 13.41 -8.24 -12.68
C ASP A 133 14.13 -8.03 -14.02
N GLY A 134 15.03 -8.94 -14.42
CA GLY A 134 15.80 -8.88 -15.65
C GLY A 134 17.01 -7.95 -15.60
N THR A 135 17.30 -7.33 -14.44
CA THR A 135 18.48 -6.47 -14.25
C THR A 135 19.37 -7.02 -13.14
N ASP A 136 20.53 -7.54 -13.54
CA ASP A 136 21.57 -7.95 -12.60
C ASP A 136 22.18 -6.75 -11.86
N CYS A 137 22.63 -7.01 -10.65
CA CYS A 137 23.42 -6.07 -9.89
C CYS A 137 24.81 -5.85 -10.52
N PRO A 138 25.35 -4.61 -10.43
CA PRO A 138 26.69 -4.29 -10.88
C PRO A 138 27.78 -5.25 -10.34
N CYS A 139 28.76 -5.60 -11.17
CA CYS A 139 29.92 -6.42 -10.77
C CYS A 139 29.57 -7.82 -10.21
N GLY A 140 28.35 -8.32 -10.49
CA GLY A 140 27.91 -9.65 -10.06
C GLY A 140 27.66 -9.77 -8.56
N ASN A 141 27.40 -8.66 -7.86
CA ASN A 141 27.11 -8.66 -6.42
C ASN A 141 25.62 -8.97 -6.10
N ASN A 142 25.01 -9.84 -6.89
CA ASN A 142 23.62 -10.29 -6.71
C ASN A 142 23.44 -10.97 -5.33
N THR A 143 22.27 -10.75 -4.73
CA THR A 143 21.78 -11.50 -3.56
C THR A 143 21.08 -12.78 -3.99
N ALA A 144 20.69 -13.65 -3.04
CA ALA A 144 20.02 -14.89 -3.41
C ALA A 144 18.57 -14.60 -3.85
N PHE A 145 18.06 -15.51 -4.68
CA PHE A 145 16.72 -15.40 -5.23
C PHE A 145 15.65 -15.30 -4.13
N LEU A 146 14.78 -14.29 -4.23
CA LEU A 146 13.69 -14.02 -3.29
C LEU A 146 14.10 -13.65 -1.85
N ASP A 147 15.36 -13.28 -1.60
CA ASP A 147 15.76 -12.74 -0.29
C ASP A 147 15.14 -11.35 0.00
N GLY A 148 14.68 -10.66 -1.05
CA GLY A 148 14.14 -9.30 -0.97
C GLY A 148 15.18 -8.24 -0.58
N GLU A 149 16.46 -8.58 -0.67
CA GLU A 149 17.60 -7.69 -0.47
C GLU A 149 17.88 -6.87 -1.74
N GLY A 150 18.43 -5.66 -1.59
CA GLY A 150 19.13 -4.98 -2.67
C GLY A 150 20.42 -5.71 -3.06
N CYS A 151 21.27 -5.08 -3.87
CA CYS A 151 22.58 -5.66 -4.21
C CYS A 151 23.50 -5.72 -2.97
N ARG A 152 24.39 -6.73 -2.89
CA ARG A 152 25.29 -6.88 -1.73
C ARG A 152 26.17 -5.65 -1.53
N ASN A 153 26.19 -5.13 -0.31
CA ASN A 153 27.17 -4.15 0.12
C ASN A 153 28.42 -4.82 0.70
N SER A 154 29.38 -4.02 1.15
CA SER A 154 30.65 -4.50 1.71
C SER A 154 30.53 -5.43 2.93
N THR A 155 29.37 -5.55 3.58
CA THR A 155 29.16 -6.52 4.66
C THR A 155 28.73 -7.90 4.16
N GLY A 156 28.55 -8.08 2.85
CA GLY A 156 28.23 -9.37 2.21
C GLY A 156 26.73 -9.69 2.08
N VAL A 157 25.86 -8.78 2.52
CA VAL A 157 24.39 -8.84 2.38
C VAL A 157 23.88 -7.60 1.67
N GLY A 158 22.68 -7.64 1.09
CA GLY A 158 22.03 -6.46 0.52
C GLY A 158 21.10 -5.79 1.52
N ALA A 159 21.00 -4.46 1.46
CA ALA A 159 20.12 -3.72 2.36
C ALA A 159 18.65 -3.85 1.91
N LYS A 160 17.71 -3.82 2.87
CA LYS A 160 16.26 -3.92 2.63
C LYS A 160 15.55 -2.63 3.02
N LEU A 161 14.49 -2.30 2.29
CA LEU A 161 13.50 -1.31 2.70
C LEU A 161 12.22 -2.01 3.15
N ASN A 162 11.67 -1.59 4.29
CA ASN A 162 10.39 -2.05 4.81
C ASN A 162 9.51 -0.84 5.15
N ALA A 163 8.20 -1.03 5.18
CA ALA A 163 7.22 -0.03 5.61
C ALA A 163 6.59 -0.45 6.94
N LEU A 164 6.33 0.53 7.81
CA LEU A 164 5.63 0.40 9.09
C LEU A 164 4.55 1.50 9.16
N GLY A 165 3.52 1.33 9.99
CA GLY A 165 2.39 2.26 10.03
C GLY A 165 1.34 1.92 8.96
N THR A 166 0.57 2.92 8.53
CA THR A 166 -0.45 2.75 7.49
C THR A 166 -0.01 3.35 6.15
N LEU A 167 -0.72 3.03 5.06
CA LEU A 167 -0.55 3.70 3.76
C LEU A 167 -1.61 4.78 3.54
N SER A 168 -2.27 5.21 4.63
CA SER A 168 -3.28 6.26 4.56
C SER A 168 -2.60 7.61 4.39
N PHE A 169 -2.94 8.29 3.30
CA PHE A 169 -2.54 9.66 3.00
C PHE A 169 -2.98 10.62 4.11
N ALA A 170 -4.19 10.43 4.64
CA ALA A 170 -4.74 11.28 5.68
C ALA A 170 -4.11 11.03 7.07
N ALA A 171 -3.74 9.79 7.38
CA ALA A 171 -3.07 9.47 8.64
C ALA A 171 -1.62 9.97 8.67
N ASP A 172 -0.92 9.98 7.53
CA ASP A 172 0.48 10.40 7.37
C ASP A 172 1.41 9.81 8.44
N ASP A 173 1.24 8.51 8.72
CA ASP A 173 1.97 7.78 9.77
C ASP A 173 2.91 6.69 9.21
N LEU A 174 3.06 6.61 7.88
CA LEU A 174 4.01 5.70 7.24
C LEU A 174 5.43 5.99 7.71
N VAL A 175 6.15 4.94 8.11
CA VAL A 175 7.58 4.98 8.39
C VAL A 175 8.33 4.01 7.49
N LEU A 176 9.28 4.53 6.71
CA LEU A 176 10.21 3.70 5.94
C LEU A 176 11.38 3.30 6.82
N ARG A 177 11.73 2.01 6.77
CA ARG A 177 12.81 1.42 7.56
C ARG A 177 13.81 0.70 6.69
N VAL A 178 15.07 1.16 6.75
CA VAL A 178 16.22 0.42 6.24
C VAL A 178 16.66 -0.63 7.26
N SER A 179 17.08 -1.79 6.75
CA SER A 179 17.83 -2.80 7.50
C SER A 179 18.96 -3.38 6.64
N GLN A 180 19.95 -4.02 7.29
CA GLN A 180 21.13 -4.59 6.62
C GLN A 180 21.94 -3.56 5.80
N GLY A 181 21.79 -2.26 6.10
CA GLY A 181 22.66 -1.23 5.57
C GLY A 181 24.05 -1.29 6.20
N ARG A 182 25.03 -0.62 5.61
CA ARG A 182 26.35 -0.54 6.23
C ARG A 182 26.31 0.33 7.51
N PRO A 183 26.78 -0.18 8.66
CA PRO A 183 26.74 0.57 9.91
C PRO A 183 27.42 1.94 9.87
N TYR A 184 26.84 2.91 10.58
CA TYR A 184 27.35 4.28 10.74
C TYR A 184 27.48 5.11 9.46
N GLN A 185 26.87 4.66 8.36
CA GLN A 185 26.93 5.36 7.08
C GLN A 185 25.75 6.30 6.89
N PRO A 186 25.96 7.48 6.27
CA PRO A 186 24.85 8.34 5.90
C PRO A 186 24.03 7.68 4.78
N ALA A 187 22.72 7.88 4.85
CA ALA A 187 21.74 7.37 3.92
C ALA A 187 20.69 8.45 3.60
N VAL A 188 20.04 8.31 2.45
CA VAL A 188 18.99 9.20 1.96
C VAL A 188 17.83 8.34 1.50
N PHE A 189 16.66 8.56 2.09
CA PHE A 189 15.41 8.02 1.56
C PHE A 189 15.00 8.82 0.33
N VAL A 190 14.64 8.11 -0.73
CA VAL A 190 14.22 8.69 -1.99
C VAL A 190 12.90 8.10 -2.43
N GLN A 191 12.13 8.91 -3.14
CA GLN A 191 10.89 8.52 -3.78
C GLN A 191 10.98 8.83 -5.26
N GLY A 192 10.49 7.94 -6.12
CA GLY A 192 10.29 8.18 -7.55
C GLY A 192 8.80 8.18 -7.89
N ALA A 193 8.45 8.90 -8.97
CA ALA A 193 7.11 8.87 -9.54
C ALA A 193 6.93 7.79 -10.64
N THR A 194 8.03 7.21 -11.13
CA THR A 194 8.05 6.16 -12.15
C THR A 194 9.00 5.04 -11.73
N THR A 195 8.87 3.86 -12.34
CA THR A 195 9.86 2.79 -12.20
C THR A 195 10.95 2.91 -13.26
N ILE A 196 12.19 2.75 -12.84
CA ILE A 196 13.32 2.40 -13.69
C ILE A 196 13.96 1.12 -13.13
N SER A 197 14.94 0.54 -13.82
CA SER A 197 15.81 -0.48 -13.23
C SER A 197 17.17 -0.34 -13.90
N LEU A 198 18.05 0.44 -13.27
CA LEU A 198 19.34 0.78 -13.83
C LEU A 198 20.45 0.39 -12.84
N PRO A 199 21.46 -0.37 -13.30
CA PRO A 199 22.72 -0.51 -12.58
C PRO A 199 23.28 0.87 -12.24
N PHE A 200 23.42 1.18 -10.95
CA PHE A 200 23.90 2.47 -10.49
C PHE A 200 24.75 2.29 -9.23
N LYS A 201 26.02 2.69 -9.32
CA LYS A 201 27.01 2.48 -8.25
C LYS A 201 27.18 0.98 -7.96
N ASP A 202 27.18 0.56 -6.71
CA ASP A 202 27.23 -0.87 -6.34
C ASP A 202 25.82 -1.51 -6.30
N GLY A 203 24.78 -0.74 -6.65
CA GLY A 203 23.38 -1.14 -6.51
C GLY A 203 22.54 -0.95 -7.75
N LYS A 204 21.22 -0.93 -7.55
CA LYS A 204 20.22 -0.65 -8.57
C LYS A 204 19.39 0.56 -8.17
N LEU A 205 19.32 1.53 -9.06
CA LEU A 205 18.38 2.64 -8.95
C LEU A 205 17.11 2.26 -9.71
N CYS A 206 16.00 2.22 -8.99
CA CYS A 206 14.68 1.87 -9.53
C CYS A 206 13.59 2.91 -9.24
N ALA A 207 13.79 3.80 -8.27
CA ALA A 207 12.97 4.99 -8.07
C ALA A 207 13.28 6.03 -9.17
N GLY A 208 12.40 6.11 -10.18
CA GLY A 208 12.54 6.94 -11.37
C GLY A 208 12.13 8.40 -11.18
N SER A 209 12.06 9.13 -12.30
CA SER A 209 11.83 10.58 -12.33
C SER A 209 10.34 10.96 -12.31
N PRO A 210 9.97 12.13 -11.74
CA PRO A 210 10.79 12.93 -10.82
C PRO A 210 11.14 12.14 -9.55
N THR A 211 12.36 12.37 -9.06
CA THR A 211 12.86 11.76 -7.83
C THR A 211 12.94 12.82 -6.73
N GLU A 212 12.30 12.56 -5.60
CA GLU A 212 12.30 13.41 -4.41
C GLU A 212 13.21 12.82 -3.33
N ARG A 213 13.84 13.71 -2.55
CA ARG A 213 14.59 13.32 -1.35
C ARG A 213 13.71 13.53 -0.14
N LEU A 214 13.39 12.44 0.56
CA LEU A 214 12.46 12.47 1.68
C LEU A 214 13.16 12.89 2.98
N GLU A 215 14.29 12.24 3.28
CA GLU A 215 15.01 12.44 4.53
C GLU A 215 16.45 11.95 4.40
N VAL A 216 17.38 12.67 5.04
CA VAL A 216 18.77 12.26 5.21
C VAL A 216 18.95 11.79 6.65
N GLY A 217 19.59 10.64 6.83
CA GLY A 217 19.88 10.10 8.16
C GLY A 217 21.18 9.32 8.20
N PHE A 218 21.50 8.75 9.37
CA PHE A 218 22.67 7.90 9.57
C PHE A 218 22.22 6.52 10.04
N LEU A 219 22.71 5.49 9.37
CA LEU A 219 22.50 4.10 9.77
C LEU A 219 23.12 3.88 11.15
N THR A 220 22.40 3.18 12.02
CA THR A 220 22.86 2.82 13.37
C THR A 220 24.04 1.84 13.31
N SER A 221 24.54 1.45 14.48
CA SER A 221 25.52 0.37 14.64
C SER A 221 25.04 -0.97 14.07
N HIS A 222 23.74 -1.17 13.93
CA HIS A 222 23.12 -2.38 13.39
C HIS A 222 22.74 -2.24 11.91
N GLY A 223 23.12 -1.14 11.24
CA GLY A 223 22.77 -0.93 9.84
C GLY A 223 21.29 -0.65 9.60
N THR A 224 20.61 -0.07 10.59
CA THR A 224 19.19 0.30 10.50
C THR A 224 19.00 1.82 10.46
N LEU A 225 17.94 2.29 9.81
CA LEU A 225 17.51 3.70 9.81
C LEU A 225 16.01 3.73 9.60
N MET A 226 15.31 4.66 10.24
CA MET A 226 13.88 4.92 10.04
C MET A 226 13.68 6.38 9.64
N THR A 227 12.67 6.67 8.84
CA THR A 227 12.18 8.04 8.67
C THR A 227 11.57 8.55 9.96
N THR A 228 11.67 9.86 10.17
CA THR A 228 11.04 10.59 11.28
C THR A 228 10.18 11.75 10.78
N GLN A 229 10.32 12.11 9.50
CA GLN A 229 9.55 13.14 8.84
C GLN A 229 8.40 12.56 8.00
N SER A 230 7.38 13.40 7.78
CA SER A 230 6.24 13.09 6.90
C SER A 230 6.72 12.71 5.49
N ILE A 231 6.35 11.51 5.06
CA ILE A 231 6.65 11.04 3.70
C ILE A 231 5.70 11.71 2.70
N VAL A 232 4.43 11.92 3.09
CA VAL A 232 3.44 12.60 2.24
C VAL A 232 3.93 13.99 1.88
N THR A 233 4.35 14.76 2.88
CA THR A 233 4.82 16.15 2.71
C THR A 233 6.15 16.20 1.96
N ASN A 234 7.18 15.48 2.43
CA ASN A 234 8.51 15.56 1.82
C ASN A 234 8.58 14.90 0.44
N GLY A 235 7.68 13.96 0.16
CA GLY A 235 7.56 13.28 -1.12
C GLY A 235 6.66 13.99 -2.13
N ASN A 236 6.02 15.12 -1.76
CA ASN A 236 5.01 15.77 -2.60
C ASN A 236 3.97 14.75 -3.12
N VAL A 237 3.48 13.87 -2.23
CA VAL A 237 2.46 12.89 -2.62
C VAL A 237 1.18 13.68 -2.96
N PRO A 238 0.61 13.51 -4.17
CA PRO A 238 -0.41 14.43 -4.68
C PRO A 238 -1.80 14.20 -4.05
N GLY A 239 -2.00 13.04 -3.42
CA GLY A 239 -3.26 12.65 -2.80
C GLY A 239 -3.41 11.13 -2.73
N PRO A 240 -4.55 10.66 -2.22
CA PRO A 240 -4.98 9.26 -2.31
C PRO A 240 -5.06 8.79 -3.78
N GLY A 241 -4.86 7.49 -4.01
CA GLY A 241 -4.72 6.86 -5.33
C GLY A 241 -3.34 7.04 -5.98
N ALA A 242 -2.41 7.75 -5.32
CA ALA A 242 -1.09 7.95 -5.86
C ALA A 242 -0.21 6.72 -5.65
N THR A 243 0.37 6.18 -6.73
CA THR A 243 1.45 5.20 -6.64
C THR A 243 2.82 5.88 -6.55
N ARG A 244 3.68 5.44 -5.63
CA ARG A 244 5.05 5.93 -5.45
C ARG A 244 6.04 4.80 -5.19
N TYR A 245 7.29 5.05 -5.59
CA TYR A 245 8.36 4.06 -5.60
C TYR A 245 9.48 4.49 -4.64
N TYR A 246 9.71 3.73 -3.59
CA TYR A 246 10.61 4.13 -2.50
C TYR A 246 11.89 3.29 -2.50
N GLN A 247 13.02 3.93 -2.26
CA GLN A 247 14.31 3.30 -2.02
C GLN A 247 15.11 4.10 -0.98
N ALA A 248 16.16 3.51 -0.42
CA ALA A 248 17.19 4.27 0.28
C ALA A 248 18.54 4.09 -0.41
N TRP A 249 19.18 5.22 -0.72
CA TRP A 249 20.60 5.25 -1.09
C TRP A 249 21.44 5.37 0.18
N TYR A 250 22.57 4.67 0.26
CA TYR A 250 23.47 4.79 1.40
C TYR A 250 24.94 4.70 0.98
N ARG A 251 25.80 5.32 1.79
CA ARG A 251 27.26 5.22 1.60
C ARG A 251 27.76 3.82 1.93
N ASP A 252 28.73 3.39 1.13
CA ASP A 252 29.48 2.15 1.34
C ASP A 252 30.98 2.43 1.09
N PRO A 253 31.65 3.29 1.88
CA PRO A 253 32.98 3.77 1.54
C PRO A 253 34.08 2.74 1.85
N VAL A 254 34.85 2.35 0.82
CA VAL A 254 35.99 1.41 0.91
C VAL A 254 35.51 -0.03 1.14
N VAL A 255 36.06 -0.98 0.36
CA VAL A 255 35.66 -2.41 0.22
C VAL A 255 34.23 -2.67 -0.30
N SER A 256 33.58 -1.67 -0.89
CA SER A 256 32.33 -1.90 -1.64
C SER A 256 32.62 -2.78 -2.86
N VAL A 257 31.69 -3.65 -3.24
CA VAL A 257 31.93 -4.75 -4.19
C VAL A 257 32.35 -4.25 -5.58
N CYS A 258 31.80 -3.12 -6.03
CA CYS A 258 32.20 -2.43 -7.26
C CYS A 258 33.20 -1.28 -7.04
N GLY A 259 33.56 -0.98 -5.79
CA GLY A 259 34.46 0.12 -5.44
C GLY A 259 33.89 1.52 -5.69
N THR A 260 32.57 1.69 -5.93
CA THR A 260 31.99 3.00 -6.25
C THR A 260 31.53 3.78 -5.02
N GLY A 261 31.54 3.16 -3.84
CA GLY A 261 31.40 3.82 -2.55
C GLY A 261 29.97 4.05 -2.07
N SER A 262 28.96 3.49 -2.74
CA SER A 262 27.55 3.59 -2.32
C SER A 262 26.70 2.51 -2.96
N ASN A 263 25.56 2.21 -2.33
CA ASN A 263 24.63 1.18 -2.77
C ASN A 263 23.18 1.63 -2.48
N PHE A 264 22.20 0.83 -2.90
CA PHE A 264 20.77 1.02 -2.68
C PHE A 264 20.18 -0.17 -1.91
N THR A 265 19.08 0.07 -1.21
CA THR A 265 18.19 -0.99 -0.74
C THR A 265 17.42 -1.60 -1.91
N SER A 266 16.77 -2.74 -1.68
CA SER A 266 15.54 -3.06 -2.42
C SER A 266 14.50 -1.94 -2.27
N GLY A 267 13.49 -1.92 -3.13
CA GLY A 267 12.47 -0.89 -3.15
C GLY A 267 11.10 -1.37 -2.68
N LEU A 268 10.23 -0.42 -2.36
CA LEU A 268 8.80 -0.63 -2.14
C LEU A 268 7.95 0.19 -3.10
N ILE A 269 6.95 -0.45 -3.72
CA ILE A 269 5.84 0.22 -4.39
C ILE A 269 4.76 0.41 -3.34
N ILE A 270 4.25 1.63 -3.22
CA ILE A 270 3.15 1.96 -2.31
C ILE A 270 2.09 2.72 -3.10
N GLU A 271 0.86 2.26 -2.97
CA GLU A 271 -0.35 2.96 -3.37
C GLU A 271 -0.96 3.60 -2.13
N TRP A 272 -1.07 4.93 -2.16
CA TRP A 272 -1.62 5.71 -1.06
C TRP A 272 -3.14 5.69 -1.10
N TYR A 273 -3.80 5.50 0.04
CA TYR A 273 -5.26 5.52 0.16
C TYR A 273 -5.76 6.53 1.19
#